data_AF-A0A7W6B993-F1
#
_entry.id   AF-A0A7W6B993-F1
#
_cell.length_a   1.000
_cell.length_b   1.000
_cell.length_c   1.000
_cell.angle_alpha   90.00
_cell.angle_beta   90.00
_cell.angle_gamma   90.00
#
_symmetry.space_group_name_H-M   'P 1'
#
loop_
_entity.id
_entity.type
_entity.pdbx_description
1 polymer ?
#
loop_
_entity_poly.entity_id
_entity_poly.type
_entity_poly.pdbx_seq_one_letter_code
_entity_poly.pdbx_strand_id
1 'polypeptide(L)' 'MRKTRDDLTISEALRDPLIAMVLRADGVKLEDFKQLLETAAGKREPRPTSVGNMIGALASRANLPAMPCFG' A
#
# COMPACT_ATOMS: atom_id res chain seq x y z
N MET A 1 -9.31 17.62 -15.06
CA MET A 1 -9.30 17.13 -13.67
C MET A 1 -8.03 16.30 -13.46
N ARG A 2 -7.14 16.71 -12.56
CA ARG A 2 -6.01 15.85 -12.13
C ARG A 2 -6.63 14.71 -11.32
N LYS A 3 -6.33 13.46 -11.65
CA LYS A 3 -6.70 12.30 -10.83
C LYS A 3 -6.10 12.54 -9.44
N THR A 4 -6.94 12.83 -8.45
CA THR A 4 -6.51 12.75 -7.05
C THR A 4 -6.18 11.30 -6.79
N ARG A 5 -4.94 11.02 -6.40
CA ARG A 5 -4.64 9.75 -5.74
C ARG A 5 -5.28 9.90 -4.36
N ASP A 6 -6.26 9.06 -4.08
CA ASP A 6 -7.01 9.15 -2.83
C ASP A 6 -6.14 8.72 -1.62
N ASP A 7 -5.09 7.93 -1.89
CA ASP A 7 -4.13 7.46 -0.89
C ASP A 7 -2.77 8.17 -1.01
N LEU A 8 -2.20 8.51 0.15
CA LEU A 8 -0.83 8.98 0.29
C LEU A 8 0.14 7.79 0.41
N THR A 9 1.28 7.88 -0.27
CA THR A 9 2.41 6.99 0.01
C THR A 9 3.00 7.28 1.39
N ILE A 10 3.73 6.33 1.96
CA ILE A 10 4.39 6.51 3.26
C ILE A 10 5.29 7.76 3.24
N SER A 11 6.06 7.96 2.16
CA SER A 11 6.95 9.12 2.03
C SER A 11 6.19 10.45 1.94
N GLU A 12 5.02 10.46 1.32
CA GLU A 12 4.17 11.66 1.25
C GLU A 12 3.55 11.95 2.62
N ALA A 13 3.05 10.94 3.31
CA ALA A 13 2.49 11.09 4.66
C ALA A 13 3.53 11.63 5.66
N LEU A 14 4.80 11.21 5.54
CA LEU A 14 5.90 11.71 6.37
C LEU A 14 6.32 13.15 6.07
N ARG A 15 6.00 13.67 4.88
CA ARG A 15 6.31 15.05 4.47
C ARG A 15 5.11 15.99 4.59
N ASP A 16 3.94 15.46 4.93
CA ASP A 16 2.72 16.25 5.03
C ASP A 16 2.79 17.20 6.24
N PRO A 17 2.60 18.51 6.05
CA PRO A 17 2.73 19.49 7.12
C PRO A 17 1.62 19.38 8.17
N LEU A 18 0.41 18.94 7.80
CA LEU A 18 -0.69 18.75 8.73
C LEU A 18 -0.45 17.52 9.61
N ILE A 19 -0.05 16.41 9.01
CA ILE A 19 0.34 15.20 9.75
C ILE A 19 1.47 15.52 10.72
N ALA A 20 2.51 16.23 10.27
CA ALA A 20 3.62 16.63 11.13
C ALA A 20 3.18 17.53 12.30
N MET A 21 2.18 18.42 12.11
CA MET A 21 1.63 19.21 13.21
C MET A 21 0.92 18.35 14.25
N VAL A 22 0.11 17.38 13.82
CA VAL A 22 -0.62 16.48 14.72
C VAL A 22 0.36 15.61 15.51
N LEU A 23 1.34 14.99 14.85
CA LEU A 23 2.35 14.16 15.53
C LEU A 23 3.09 14.94 16.61
N ARG A 24 3.46 16.21 16.33
CA ARG A 24 4.10 17.09 17.32
C ARG A 24 3.17 17.44 18.48
N ALA A 25 1.90 17.71 18.21
CA ALA A 25 0.92 18.00 19.26
C ALA A 25 0.72 16.80 20.21
N ASP A 26 0.81 15.58 19.67
CA ASP A 26 0.64 14.34 20.43
C ASP A 26 1.97 13.80 21.00
N GLY A 27 3.10 14.49 20.78
CA GLY A 27 4.41 14.05 21.26
C GLY A 27 4.95 12.78 20.58
N VAL A 28 4.42 12.44 19.40
CA VAL A 28 4.81 11.26 18.62
C VAL A 28 6.01 11.59 17.75
N LYS A 29 7.04 10.75 17.79
CA LYS A 29 8.22 10.91 16.93
C LYS A 29 7.93 10.44 15.51
N LEU A 30 8.58 11.09 14.54
CA LEU A 30 8.46 10.74 13.13
C LEU A 30 8.96 9.32 12.84
N GLU A 31 9.97 8.84 13.59
CA GLU A 31 10.52 7.48 13.48
C GLU A 31 9.49 6.40 13.86
N ASP A 32 8.78 6.60 14.97
CA ASP A 32 7.74 5.68 15.45
C ASP A 32 6.58 5.63 14.47
N PHE A 33 6.17 6.79 13.95
CA PHE A 33 5.12 6.87 12.92
C PHE A 33 5.53 6.18 11.61
N LYS A 34 6.79 6.36 11.16
CA LYS A 34 7.33 5.66 10.00
C LYS A 34 7.29 4.14 10.19
N GLN A 35 7.77 3.65 11.33
CA GLN A 35 7.78 2.22 11.64
C GLN A 35 6.36 1.64 11.71
N LEU A 36 5.41 2.39 12.27
CA LEU A 36 3.99 2.00 12.30
C LEU A 36 3.42 1.85 10.88
N LEU A 37 3.67 2.82 10.00
CA LEU A 37 3.21 2.78 8.62
C LEU A 37 3.86 1.63 7.83
N GLU A 38 5.17 1.41 7.99
CA GLU A 38 5.90 0.30 7.36
C GLU A 38 5.37 -1.07 7.84
N THR A 39 5.11 -1.19 9.15
CA THR A 39 4.53 -2.41 9.73
C THR A 39 3.11 -2.66 9.23
N ALA A 40 2.28 -1.61 9.14
CA ALA A 40 0.93 -1.70 8.63
C ALA A 40 0.91 -2.06 7.13
N ALA A 41 1.83 -1.51 6.34
CA ALA A 41 2.00 -1.85 4.95
C ALA A 41 2.46 -3.30 4.76
N GLY A 42 3.41 -3.78 5.57
CA GLY A 42 3.86 -5.18 5.54
C GLY A 42 2.79 -6.19 5.95
N LYS A 43 1.84 -5.79 6.82
CA LYS A 43 0.68 -6.63 7.22
C LYS A 43 -0.48 -6.56 6.24
N ARG A 44 -0.55 -5.54 5.40
CA ARG A 44 -1.44 -5.52 4.23
C ARG A 44 -0.82 -6.45 3.20
N GLU A 45 -1.05 -7.75 3.33
CA GLU A 45 -0.92 -8.64 2.17
C GLU A 45 -1.64 -7.97 0.99
N PRO A 46 -1.07 -7.99 -0.24
CA PRO A 46 -1.78 -7.54 -1.41
C PRO A 46 -3.03 -8.41 -1.51
N ARG A 47 -4.15 -7.89 -0.99
CA ARG A 47 -5.43 -8.61 -0.98
C ARG A 47 -5.67 -8.98 -2.43
N PRO A 48 -5.59 -10.26 -2.80
CA PRO A 48 -5.83 -10.61 -4.17
C PRO A 48 -7.26 -10.15 -4.43
N THR A 49 -7.40 -9.20 -5.36
CA THR A 49 -8.72 -8.76 -5.76
C THR A 49 -9.48 -10.02 -6.19
N SER A 50 -10.79 -10.09 -5.95
CA SER A 50 -11.57 -11.27 -6.39
C SER A 50 -11.30 -11.60 -7.86
N VAL A 51 -10.98 -10.57 -8.66
CA VAL A 51 -10.47 -10.70 -10.03
C VAL A 51 -9.13 -11.42 -10.07
N GLY A 52 -8.09 -10.94 -9.38
CA GLY A 52 -6.75 -11.58 -9.28
C GLY A 52 -6.80 -13.06 -8.88
N ASN A 53 -7.61 -13.41 -7.88
CA ASN A 53 -7.85 -14.81 -7.48
C ASN A 53 -8.56 -15.62 -8.56
N MET A 54 -9.54 -15.01 -9.26
CA MET A 54 -10.16 -15.66 -10.40
C MET A 54 -9.12 -15.94 -11.48
N ILE A 55 -8.36 -14.94 -11.97
CA ILE A 55 -7.35 -15.12 -13.04
C ILE A 55 -6.32 -16.20 -12.67
N GLY A 56 -5.85 -16.19 -11.43
CA GLY A 56 -4.95 -17.24 -10.92
C GLY A 56 -5.58 -18.63 -10.99
N ALA A 57 -6.83 -18.77 -10.55
CA ALA A 57 -7.56 -20.04 -10.63
C ALA A 57 -7.86 -20.49 -12.08
N LEU A 58 -8.13 -19.55 -13.01
CA LEU A 58 -8.33 -19.89 -14.43
C LEU A 58 -7.03 -20.41 -15.04
N ALA A 59 -5.91 -19.72 -14.77
CA ALA A 59 -4.59 -20.06 -15.27
C ALA A 59 -4.11 -21.43 -14.77
N SER A 60 -4.31 -21.72 -13.48
CA SER A 60 -4.00 -23.03 -12.89
C SER A 60 -4.84 -24.15 -13.49
N ARG A 61 -6.11 -23.90 -13.82
CA ARG A 61 -7.02 -24.89 -14.41
C ARG A 61 -6.73 -25.16 -15.89
N ALA A 62 -6.15 -24.20 -16.59
CA ALA A 62 -5.77 -24.30 -18.00
C ALA A 62 -4.32 -24.80 -18.23
N ASN A 63 -3.57 -25.08 -17.16
CA ASN A 63 -2.14 -25.46 -17.21
C ASN A 63 -1.29 -24.51 -18.08
N LEU A 64 -1.62 -23.21 -18.05
CA LEU A 64 -0.88 -22.18 -18.76
C LEU A 64 0.37 -21.82 -17.95
N PRO A 65 1.56 -21.68 -18.57
CA PRO A 65 2.74 -21.25 -17.86
C PRO A 65 2.51 -19.87 -17.26
N ALA A 66 2.86 -19.69 -15.98
CA ALA A 66 2.77 -18.42 -15.30
C ALA A 66 3.63 -17.38 -16.05
N MET A 67 2.97 -16.50 -16.80
CA MET A 67 3.63 -15.39 -17.48
C MET A 67 3.96 -14.32 -16.42
N PRO A 68 5.20 -13.81 -16.37
CA PRO A 68 5.54 -12.71 -15.49
C PRO A 68 4.82 -11.46 -16.01
N CYS A 69 3.90 -10.92 -15.21
CA CYS A 69 3.31 -9.61 -15.47
C CYS A 69 4.43 -8.56 -15.34
N PHE A 70 4.87 -8.01 -16.46
CA PHE A 70 5.75 -6.85 -16.50
C PHE A 70 4.93 -5.56 -16.67
N GLY A 71 5.21 -4.58 -15.80
CA GLY A 71 5.05 -3.14 -16.05
C GLY A 71 3.66 -2.55 -15.82
#